data_AF-A0A8T5LRY4-F1
#
_entry.id   AF-A0A8T5LRY4-F1
#
_cell.length_a   1.000
_cell.length_b   1.000
_cell.length_c   1.000
_cell.angle_alpha   90.00
_cell.angle_beta   90.00
_cell.angle_gamma   90.00
#
_symmetry.space_group_name_H-M   'P 1'
#
loop_
_entity.id
_entity.type
_entity.pdbx_description
1 polymer ?
#
loop_
_entity_poly.entity_id
_entity_poly.type
_entity_poly.pdbx_seq_one_letter_code
_entity_poly.pdbx_strand_id
1 'polypeptide(L)'
;MVWSFESSIYALWDIGVVDVILPFLIIFTLVFAALEKSHILGKDSKKFNVVIALCMGFSVIIPHVLWGSRDPSNAFLGNGMLDVVNIMNKALPDVSLVLIAFVMVMLILGIIGGDVNFAGTSLGGIAMVIAIIAVLVVFLSAANVWRTLPWWLRWVQDPYVKEVVVVLLVFGIIIGFITKDDKNSKEKGFKHFMEDLTKIFPGRK
;
A
#
# COMPACT_ATOMS: atom_id res chain seq x y z
N MET A 1 -44.64 -8.77 -9.05
CA MET A 1 -43.26 -8.29 -9.28
C MET A 1 -42.54 -8.48 -7.95
N VAL A 2 -41.63 -9.44 -7.85
CA VAL A 2 -40.91 -9.69 -6.59
C VAL A 2 -39.75 -8.71 -6.55
N TRP A 3 -39.78 -7.77 -5.61
CA TRP A 3 -38.68 -6.87 -5.35
C TRP A 3 -37.51 -7.69 -4.80
N SER A 4 -36.50 -7.91 -5.63
CA SER A 4 -35.23 -8.43 -5.14
C SER A 4 -34.47 -7.31 -4.43
N PHE A 5 -33.61 -7.66 -3.47
CA PHE A 5 -32.76 -6.68 -2.80
C PHE A 5 -31.88 -5.91 -3.79
N GLU A 6 -31.37 -6.59 -4.81
CA GLU A 6 -30.63 -6.00 -5.92
C GLU A 6 -31.43 -4.91 -6.65
N SER A 7 -32.71 -5.18 -6.95
CA SER A 7 -33.61 -4.19 -7.58
C SER A 7 -33.82 -2.95 -6.69
N SER A 8 -33.86 -3.10 -5.37
CA SER A 8 -33.94 -1.98 -4.44
C SER A 8 -32.66 -1.15 -4.43
N ILE A 9 -31.48 -1.78 -4.55
CA ILE A 9 -30.19 -1.08 -4.64
C ILE A 9 -30.08 -0.31 -5.95
N TYR A 10 -30.47 -0.90 -7.07
CA TYR A 10 -30.54 -0.19 -8.34
C TYR A 10 -31.51 0.99 -8.29
N ALA A 11 -32.68 0.84 -7.66
CA ALA A 11 -33.60 1.94 -7.47
C ALA A 11 -32.99 3.09 -6.65
N LEU A 12 -32.23 2.80 -5.60
CA LEU A 12 -31.51 3.81 -4.81
C LEU A 12 -30.38 4.50 -5.61
N TRP A 13 -29.73 3.75 -6.49
CA TRP A 13 -28.71 4.29 -7.39
C TRP A 13 -29.33 5.20 -8.45
N ASP A 14 -30.43 4.78 -9.09
CA ASP A 14 -31.12 5.55 -10.14
C ASP A 14 -31.67 6.89 -9.63
N ILE A 15 -32.14 6.95 -8.38
CA ILE A 15 -32.57 8.22 -7.76
C ILE A 15 -31.41 9.08 -7.25
N GLY A 16 -30.16 8.64 -7.43
CA GLY A 16 -28.96 9.37 -7.06
C GLY A 16 -28.65 9.39 -5.56
N VAL A 17 -29.31 8.57 -4.74
CA VAL A 17 -29.08 8.54 -3.29
C VAL A 17 -27.63 8.15 -2.96
N VAL A 18 -27.09 7.17 -3.69
CA VAL A 18 -25.71 6.68 -3.52
C VAL A 18 -24.70 7.78 -3.88
N ASP A 19 -24.92 8.47 -5.00
CA ASP A 19 -24.02 9.51 -5.52
C ASP A 19 -24.00 10.78 -4.66
N VAL A 20 -25.05 11.02 -3.87
CA VAL A 20 -25.14 12.17 -2.96
C VAL A 20 -24.69 11.80 -1.54
N ILE A 21 -25.28 10.75 -0.96
CA ILE A 21 -25.14 10.47 0.48
C ILE A 21 -23.75 9.93 0.81
N LEU A 22 -23.22 9.00 0.01
CA LEU A 22 -21.91 8.41 0.31
C LEU A 22 -20.78 9.45 0.34
N PRO A 23 -20.58 10.26 -0.71
CA PRO A 23 -19.51 11.27 -0.66
C PRO A 23 -19.80 12.37 0.37
N PHE A 24 -21.07 12.71 0.61
CA PHE A 24 -21.43 13.67 1.67
C PHE A 24 -20.97 13.18 3.04
N LEU A 25 -21.28 11.93 3.40
CA LEU A 25 -20.91 11.36 4.69
C LEU A 25 -19.39 11.30 4.86
N ILE A 26 -18.65 10.94 3.83
CA ILE A 26 -17.17 10.88 3.88
C ILE A 26 -16.59 12.27 4.16
N ILE A 27 -17.02 13.29 3.41
CA ILE A 27 -16.52 14.66 3.57
C ILE A 27 -16.94 15.23 4.93
N PHE A 28 -18.20 15.07 5.30
CA PHE A 28 -18.73 15.50 6.59
C PHE A 28 -17.92 14.88 7.75
N THR A 29 -17.75 13.56 7.75
CA THR A 29 -17.03 12.86 8.81
C THR A 29 -15.56 13.27 8.86
N LEU A 30 -14.90 13.44 7.72
CA LEU A 30 -13.49 13.83 7.68
C LEU A 30 -13.27 15.26 8.19
N VAL A 31 -14.09 16.21 7.74
CA VAL A 31 -14.02 17.60 8.21
C VAL A 31 -14.39 17.68 9.69
N PHE A 32 -15.46 17.00 10.12
CA PHE A 32 -15.86 16.96 11.53
C PHE A 32 -14.75 16.38 12.42
N ALA A 33 -14.17 15.25 12.03
CA ALA A 33 -13.08 14.61 12.78
C ALA A 33 -11.83 15.50 12.83
N ALA A 34 -11.48 16.17 11.72
CA ALA A 34 -10.34 17.09 11.68
C ALA A 34 -10.55 18.30 12.61
N LEU A 35 -11.75 18.91 12.60
CA LEU A 35 -12.09 20.02 13.48
C LEU A 35 -12.10 19.61 14.96
N GLU A 36 -12.69 18.46 15.27
CA GLU A 36 -12.76 17.94 16.64
C GLU A 36 -11.38 17.55 17.18
N LYS A 37 -10.53 16.92 16.36
CA LYS A 37 -9.19 16.48 16.77
C LYS A 37 -8.21 17.64 16.92
N SER A 38 -8.37 18.70 16.12
CA SER A 38 -7.50 19.88 16.15
C SER A 38 -7.90 20.89 17.24
N HIS A 39 -9.13 20.84 17.74
CA HIS A 39 -9.69 21.83 18.68
C HIS A 39 -9.53 23.28 18.20
N ILE A 40 -9.55 23.51 16.88
CA ILE A 40 -9.30 24.83 16.28
C ILE A 40 -10.31 25.90 16.72
N LEU A 41 -11.54 25.50 17.03
CA LEU A 41 -12.61 26.38 17.53
C LEU A 41 -12.75 26.37 19.06
N GLY A 42 -11.81 25.74 19.77
CA GLY A 42 -11.83 25.54 21.22
C GLY A 42 -12.32 24.16 21.65
N LYS A 43 -12.11 23.82 22.94
CA LYS A 43 -12.32 22.47 23.49
C LYS A 43 -13.79 22.02 23.59
N ASP A 44 -14.74 22.94 23.60
CA ASP A 44 -16.19 22.65 23.69
C ASP A 44 -16.98 23.13 22.46
N SER A 45 -16.34 23.10 21.29
CA SER A 45 -16.88 23.64 20.05
C SER A 45 -17.62 22.61 19.18
N LYS A 46 -17.93 21.42 19.72
CA LYS A 46 -18.53 20.30 18.96
C LYS A 46 -19.76 20.70 18.14
N LYS A 47 -20.65 21.53 18.68
CA LYS A 47 -21.84 22.03 17.96
C LYS A 47 -21.46 22.84 16.72
N PHE A 48 -20.44 23.69 16.83
CA PHE A 48 -19.93 24.45 15.70
C PHE A 48 -19.19 23.56 14.69
N ASN A 49 -18.42 22.59 15.17
CA ASN A 49 -17.73 21.61 14.32
C ASN A 49 -18.72 20.84 13.42
N VAL A 50 -19.85 20.39 13.98
CA VAL A 50 -20.91 19.73 13.21
C VAL A 50 -21.49 20.66 12.13
N VAL A 51 -21.84 21.89 12.50
CA VAL A 51 -22.44 22.85 11.56
C VAL A 51 -21.48 23.18 10.43
N ILE A 52 -20.21 23.43 10.74
CA ILE A 52 -19.18 23.73 9.72
C ILE A 52 -18.93 22.52 8.83
N ALA A 53 -18.81 21.32 9.39
CA ALA A 53 -18.64 20.10 8.60
C ALA A 53 -19.83 19.86 7.66
N LEU A 54 -21.04 20.15 8.11
CA LEU A 54 -22.25 20.05 7.29
C LEU A 54 -22.27 21.08 6.16
N CYS A 55 -21.94 22.35 6.45
CA CYS A 55 -21.82 23.39 5.43
C CYS A 55 -20.74 23.05 4.40
N MET A 56 -19.58 22.55 4.83
CA MET A 56 -18.49 22.12 3.95
C MET A 56 -18.90 20.91 3.11
N GLY A 57 -19.57 19.92 3.72
CA GLY A 57 -20.10 18.75 3.01
C GLY A 57 -21.06 19.15 1.89
N PHE A 58 -22.06 19.98 2.19
CA PHE A 58 -22.98 20.46 1.16
C PHE A 58 -22.32 21.37 0.12
N SER A 59 -21.35 22.19 0.51
CA SER A 59 -20.58 23.04 -0.40
C SER A 59 -19.83 22.23 -1.47
N VAL A 60 -19.41 21.00 -1.16
CA VAL A 60 -18.76 20.10 -2.13
C VAL A 60 -19.77 19.29 -2.93
N ILE A 61 -20.85 18.83 -2.30
CA ILE A 61 -21.82 17.91 -2.90
C ILE A 61 -22.76 18.61 -3.86
N ILE A 62 -23.24 19.82 -3.52
CA ILE A 62 -24.17 20.55 -4.38
C ILE A 62 -23.55 20.80 -5.77
N PRO A 63 -22.30 21.29 -5.91
CA PRO A 63 -21.68 21.44 -7.21
C PRO A 63 -21.50 20.14 -7.99
N HIS A 64 -21.15 19.05 -7.31
CA HIS A 64 -21.03 17.73 -7.94
C HIS A 64 -22.37 17.25 -8.51
N VAL A 65 -23.48 17.46 -7.80
CA VAL A 65 -24.80 17.04 -8.28
C VAL A 65 -25.31 17.92 -9.41
N LEU A 66 -25.12 19.24 -9.30
CA LEU A 66 -25.68 20.19 -10.27
C LEU A 66 -24.86 20.32 -11.55
N TRP A 67 -23.54 20.21 -11.46
CA TRP A 67 -22.61 20.44 -12.57
C TRP A 67 -21.64 19.28 -12.79
N GLY A 68 -21.71 18.20 -12.02
CA GLY A 68 -20.84 17.03 -12.20
C GLY A 68 -21.16 16.25 -13.46
N SER A 69 -20.13 15.59 -13.99
CA SER A 69 -20.27 14.65 -15.09
C SER A 69 -20.61 13.26 -14.55
N ARG A 70 -21.48 12.53 -15.25
CA ARG A 70 -21.71 11.10 -15.01
C ARG A 70 -20.52 10.22 -15.37
N ASP A 71 -19.55 10.78 -16.09
CA ASP A 71 -18.31 10.10 -16.41
C ASP A 71 -17.36 10.15 -15.20
N PRO A 72 -17.12 9.00 -14.51
CA PRO A 72 -16.24 8.95 -13.36
C PRO A 72 -14.78 9.29 -13.73
N SER A 73 -14.42 9.20 -15.00
CA SER A 73 -13.08 9.53 -15.48
C SER A 73 -12.84 11.04 -15.62
N ASN A 74 -13.89 11.86 -15.60
CA ASN A 74 -13.76 13.32 -15.64
C ASN A 74 -13.55 13.91 -14.23
N ALA A 75 -12.45 14.63 -14.03
CA ALA A 75 -12.13 15.31 -12.77
C ALA A 75 -12.63 16.76 -12.72
N PHE A 76 -13.35 17.22 -13.75
CA PHE A 76 -13.84 18.58 -13.87
C PHE A 76 -15.37 18.62 -13.91
N LEU A 77 -15.93 19.62 -13.25
CA LEU A 77 -17.32 20.03 -13.33
C LEU A 77 -17.59 20.70 -14.68
N GLY A 78 -18.87 20.78 -15.08
CA GLY A 78 -19.30 21.42 -16.32
C GLY A 78 -18.99 22.92 -16.42
N ASN A 79 -18.67 23.57 -15.29
CA ASN A 79 -18.20 24.95 -15.24
C ASN A 79 -16.66 25.08 -15.29
N GLY A 80 -15.93 23.98 -15.48
CA GLY A 80 -14.47 23.94 -15.55
C GLY A 80 -13.75 23.87 -14.19
N MET A 81 -14.47 23.90 -13.06
CA MET A 81 -13.88 23.72 -11.73
C MET A 81 -13.56 22.24 -11.46
N LEU A 82 -12.71 21.96 -10.47
CA LEU A 82 -12.40 20.59 -10.06
C LEU A 82 -13.59 19.96 -9.33
N ASP A 83 -13.89 18.71 -9.67
CA ASP A 83 -14.88 17.89 -8.98
C ASP A 83 -14.19 17.06 -7.87
N VAL A 84 -14.30 17.55 -6.64
CA VAL A 84 -13.69 16.92 -5.46
C VAL A 84 -14.23 15.50 -5.23
N VAL A 85 -15.51 15.24 -5.55
CA VAL A 85 -16.13 13.93 -5.34
C VAL A 85 -15.54 12.91 -6.30
N ASN A 86 -15.43 13.24 -7.58
CA ASN A 86 -14.81 12.34 -8.56
C ASN A 86 -13.32 12.11 -8.28
N ILE A 87 -12.60 13.14 -7.84
CA ILE A 87 -11.20 12.99 -7.42
C ILE A 87 -11.10 12.06 -6.20
N MET A 88 -11.97 12.23 -5.21
CA MET A 88 -12.03 11.37 -4.04
C MET A 88 -12.35 9.92 -4.41
N ASN A 89 -13.35 9.68 -5.26
CA ASN A 89 -13.73 8.34 -5.71
C ASN A 89 -12.59 7.63 -6.47
N LYS A 90 -11.74 8.38 -7.17
CA LYS A 90 -10.51 7.84 -7.79
C LYS A 90 -9.41 7.56 -6.77
N ALA A 91 -9.25 8.42 -5.76
CA ALA A 91 -8.20 8.28 -4.76
C ALA A 91 -8.52 7.23 -3.68
N LEU A 92 -9.80 7.00 -3.37
CA LEU A 92 -10.24 6.10 -2.30
C LEU A 92 -9.75 4.65 -2.47
N PRO A 93 -9.84 4.02 -3.64
CA PRO A 93 -9.26 2.69 -3.86
C PRO A 93 -7.76 2.66 -3.61
N ASP A 94 -7.01 3.65 -4.13
CA ASP A 94 -5.56 3.71 -3.99
C ASP A 94 -5.12 3.92 -2.53
N VAL A 95 -5.79 4.84 -1.82
CA VAL A 95 -5.55 5.07 -0.38
C VAL A 95 -5.91 3.83 0.44
N SER A 96 -7.00 3.14 0.09
CA SER A 96 -7.41 1.90 0.77
C SER A 96 -6.39 0.79 0.57
N LEU A 97 -5.85 0.63 -0.65
CA LEU A 97 -4.76 -0.29 -0.93
C LEU A 97 -3.53 0.04 -0.09
N VAL A 98 -3.13 1.31 -0.03
CA VAL A 98 -2.00 1.76 0.79
C VAL A 98 -2.24 1.47 2.28
N LEU A 99 -3.43 1.76 2.80
CA LEU A 99 -3.78 1.50 4.19
C LEU A 99 -3.72 0.00 4.52
N ILE A 100 -4.25 -0.85 3.65
CA ILE A 100 -4.16 -2.31 3.81
C ILE A 100 -2.69 -2.75 3.79
N ALA A 101 -1.85 -2.19 2.90
CA ALA A 101 -0.42 -2.48 2.87
C ALA A 101 0.27 -2.13 4.20
N PHE A 102 -0.02 -0.95 4.75
CA PHE A 102 0.49 -0.54 6.05
C PHE A 102 0.03 -1.47 7.17
N VAL A 103 -1.25 -1.85 7.19
CA VAL A 103 -1.80 -2.80 8.16
C VAL A 103 -1.09 -4.14 8.05
N MET A 104 -0.86 -4.66 6.83
CA MET A 104 -0.14 -5.92 6.63
C MET A 104 1.31 -5.84 7.13
N VAL A 105 2.03 -4.75 6.86
CA VAL A 105 3.39 -4.54 7.39
C VAL A 105 3.36 -4.49 8.91
N MET A 106 2.42 -3.73 9.51
CA MET A 106 2.28 -3.68 10.97
C MET A 106 1.92 -5.03 11.57
N LEU A 107 1.11 -5.85 10.89
CA LEU A 107 0.78 -7.22 11.33
C LEU A 107 2.02 -8.12 11.26
N ILE A 108 2.80 -8.07 10.18
CA ILE A 108 4.05 -8.84 10.07
C ILE A 108 5.03 -8.43 11.17
N LEU A 109 5.20 -7.11 11.38
CA LEU A 109 6.04 -6.58 12.45
C LEU A 109 5.52 -6.99 13.83
N GLY A 110 4.20 -6.97 14.05
CA GLY A 110 3.59 -7.38 15.31
C GLY A 110 3.70 -8.89 15.59
N ILE A 111 3.55 -9.73 14.57
CA ILE A 111 3.67 -11.19 14.67
C ILE A 111 5.13 -11.60 14.92
N ILE A 112 6.08 -10.92 14.29
CA ILE A 112 7.50 -11.25 14.37
C ILE A 112 8.19 -10.53 15.55
N GLY A 113 7.65 -9.41 16.00
CA GLY A 113 8.30 -8.42 16.87
C GLY A 113 8.41 -8.75 18.36
N GLY A 114 8.36 -10.02 18.75
CA GLY A 114 8.62 -10.42 20.13
C GLY A 114 10.11 -10.34 20.52
N ASP A 115 11.01 -10.85 19.67
CA ASP A 115 12.43 -11.04 20.04
C ASP A 115 13.42 -10.96 18.85
N VAL A 116 13.05 -10.35 17.73
CA VAL A 116 13.99 -10.21 16.61
C VAL A 116 14.95 -9.06 16.91
N ASN A 117 16.13 -9.41 17.43
CA ASN A 117 17.25 -8.48 17.59
C ASN A 117 17.60 -7.85 16.22
N PHE A 118 17.10 -6.64 16.00
CA PHE A 118 17.24 -5.84 14.77
C PHE A 118 18.70 -5.47 14.43
N ALA A 119 19.65 -5.72 15.34
CA ALA A 119 20.99 -5.17 15.29
C ALA A 119 22.13 -6.18 15.00
N GLY A 120 21.85 -7.37 14.46
CA GLY A 120 22.94 -8.29 14.16
C GLY A 120 22.53 -9.56 13.40
N THR A 121 22.32 -9.43 12.10
CA THR A 121 22.49 -10.51 11.11
C THR A 121 21.78 -11.85 11.37
N SER A 122 20.68 -11.87 12.13
CA SER A 122 19.86 -13.06 12.26
C SER A 122 19.02 -13.25 10.98
N LEU A 123 18.86 -14.51 10.57
CA LEU A 123 18.06 -14.94 9.42
C LEU A 123 16.65 -14.28 9.39
N GLY A 124 16.10 -13.96 10.56
CA GLY A 124 14.80 -13.31 10.74
C GLY A 124 14.75 -11.86 10.25
N GLY A 125 15.83 -11.08 10.37
CA GLY A 125 15.87 -9.69 9.87
C GLY A 125 15.84 -9.64 8.34
N ILE A 126 16.54 -10.57 7.68
CA ILE A 126 16.52 -10.69 6.21
C ILE A 126 15.15 -11.16 5.73
N ALA A 127 14.55 -12.15 6.41
CA ALA A 127 13.20 -12.62 6.10
C ALA A 127 12.15 -11.49 6.23
N MET A 128 12.24 -10.65 7.25
CA MET A 128 11.37 -9.49 7.45
C MET A 128 11.51 -8.46 6.32
N VAL A 129 12.75 -8.11 5.94
CA VAL A 129 12.99 -7.17 4.83
C VAL A 129 12.43 -7.72 3.51
N ILE A 130 12.64 -9.01 3.24
CA ILE A 130 12.06 -9.67 2.05
C ILE A 130 10.53 -9.63 2.09
N ALA A 131 9.91 -9.90 3.25
CA ALA A 131 8.46 -9.83 3.40
C ALA A 131 7.91 -8.41 3.18
N ILE A 132 8.57 -7.38 3.72
CA ILE A 132 8.20 -5.98 3.51
C ILE A 132 8.32 -5.61 2.03
N ILE A 133 9.43 -5.99 1.36
CA ILE A 133 9.62 -5.74 -0.07
C ILE A 133 8.57 -6.47 -0.90
N ALA A 134 8.28 -7.73 -0.60
CA ALA A 134 7.26 -8.51 -1.31
C ALA A 134 5.87 -7.86 -1.19
N VAL A 135 5.48 -7.45 0.01
CA VAL A 135 4.22 -6.72 0.25
C VAL A 135 4.19 -5.41 -0.54
N LEU A 136 5.25 -4.59 -0.45
CA LEU A 136 5.34 -3.33 -1.20
C LEU A 136 5.22 -3.55 -2.71
N VAL A 137 5.87 -4.57 -3.27
CA VAL A 137 5.79 -4.90 -4.71
C VAL A 137 4.38 -5.31 -5.12
N VAL A 138 3.69 -6.14 -4.33
CA VAL A 138 2.30 -6.55 -4.59
C VAL A 138 1.38 -5.33 -4.61
N PHE A 139 1.50 -4.43 -3.64
CA PHE A 139 0.64 -3.24 -3.54
C PHE A 139 0.95 -2.20 -4.61
N LEU A 140 2.23 -1.92 -4.89
CA LEU A 140 2.63 -1.00 -5.98
C LEU A 140 2.17 -1.53 -7.34
N SER A 141 2.20 -2.84 -7.55
CA SER A 141 1.65 -3.45 -8.74
C SER A 141 0.13 -3.37 -8.79
N ALA A 142 -0.57 -3.54 -7.66
CA ALA A 142 -2.04 -3.51 -7.61
C ALA A 142 -2.59 -2.09 -7.82
N ALA A 143 -1.92 -1.07 -7.27
CA ALA A 143 -2.26 0.34 -7.45
C ALA A 143 -1.95 0.87 -8.86
N ASN A 144 -1.48 0.01 -9.78
CA ASN A 144 -1.16 0.36 -11.16
C ASN A 144 -0.19 1.56 -11.28
N VAL A 145 0.62 1.82 -10.24
CA VAL A 145 1.61 2.91 -10.17
C VAL A 145 2.62 2.79 -11.30
N TRP A 146 2.82 1.57 -11.77
CA TRP A 146 3.74 1.27 -12.85
C TRP A 146 3.26 1.79 -14.21
N ARG A 147 2.03 2.34 -14.33
CA ARG A 147 1.48 2.87 -15.60
C ARG A 147 2.27 4.07 -16.16
N THR A 148 2.95 4.84 -15.31
CA THR A 148 3.80 5.98 -15.68
C THR A 148 5.29 5.67 -15.51
N LEU A 149 5.72 4.46 -15.85
CA LEU A 149 7.15 4.15 -15.84
C LEU A 149 7.89 4.90 -16.97
N PRO A 150 9.12 5.37 -16.71
CA PRO A 150 10.02 5.85 -17.74
C PRO A 150 10.15 4.84 -18.89
N TRP A 151 10.41 5.31 -20.10
CA TRP A 151 10.52 4.48 -21.30
C TRP A 151 11.43 3.25 -21.17
N TRP A 152 12.49 3.35 -20.37
CA TRP A 152 13.45 2.28 -20.09
C TRP A 152 12.97 1.25 -19.04
N LEU A 153 11.84 1.47 -18.37
CA LEU A 153 11.20 0.56 -17.41
C LEU A 153 9.82 0.08 -17.88
N ARG A 154 9.34 0.54 -19.04
CA ARG A 154 8.06 0.09 -19.63
C ARG A 154 7.99 -1.42 -19.90
N TRP A 155 9.13 -2.09 -20.05
CA TRP A 155 9.19 -3.54 -20.22
C TRP A 155 8.64 -4.30 -19.00
N VAL A 156 8.61 -3.69 -17.81
CA VAL A 156 8.01 -4.26 -16.59
C VAL A 156 6.47 -4.16 -16.59
N GLN A 157 5.87 -3.36 -17.47
CA GLN A 157 4.41 -3.26 -17.57
C GLN A 157 3.78 -4.44 -18.32
N ASP A 158 4.56 -5.18 -19.10
CA ASP A 158 4.05 -6.36 -19.80
C ASP A 158 3.73 -7.46 -18.76
N PRO A 159 2.47 -7.94 -18.68
CA PRO A 159 2.06 -8.97 -17.71
C PRO A 159 2.95 -10.21 -17.74
N TYR A 160 3.36 -10.65 -18.93
CA TYR A 160 4.17 -11.85 -19.11
C TYR A 160 5.59 -11.65 -18.60
N VAL A 161 6.20 -10.50 -18.90
CA VAL A 161 7.55 -10.18 -18.44
C VAL A 161 7.58 -9.96 -16.93
N LYS A 162 6.55 -9.29 -16.38
CA LYS A 162 6.38 -9.09 -14.94
C LYS A 162 6.32 -10.42 -14.19
N GLU A 163 5.50 -11.36 -14.65
CA GLU A 163 5.35 -12.68 -14.00
C GLU A 163 6.66 -13.47 -14.02
N VAL A 164 7.35 -13.49 -15.16
CA VAL A 164 8.65 -14.17 -15.29
C VAL A 164 9.71 -13.53 -14.39
N VAL A 165 9.75 -12.20 -14.30
CA VAL A 165 10.68 -11.47 -13.41
C VAL A 165 10.39 -11.78 -11.95
N VAL A 166 9.13 -11.82 -11.54
CA VAL A 166 8.75 -12.18 -10.15
C VAL A 166 9.15 -13.62 -9.84
N VAL A 167 8.89 -14.57 -10.75
CA VAL A 167 9.31 -15.95 -10.59
C VAL A 167 10.83 -16.04 -10.46
N LEU A 168 11.60 -15.40 -11.35
CA LEU A 168 13.06 -15.38 -11.29
C LEU A 168 13.60 -14.74 -10.00
N LEU A 169 12.95 -13.68 -9.52
CA LEU A 169 13.34 -12.98 -8.29
C LEU A 169 13.09 -13.89 -7.07
N VAL A 170 11.91 -14.50 -6.98
CA VAL A 170 11.59 -15.47 -5.91
C VAL A 170 12.54 -16.66 -5.97
N PHE A 171 12.80 -17.20 -7.17
CA PHE A 171 13.72 -18.31 -7.35
C PHE A 171 15.16 -17.94 -6.98
N GLY A 172 15.61 -16.74 -7.35
CA GLY A 172 16.92 -16.20 -6.99
C GLY A 172 17.07 -15.97 -5.48
N ILE A 173 16.01 -15.50 -4.80
CA ILE A 173 15.97 -15.41 -3.34
C ILE A 173 16.05 -16.80 -2.72
N ILE A 174 15.28 -17.77 -3.21
CA ILE A 174 15.29 -19.15 -2.71
C ILE A 174 16.69 -19.78 -2.88
N ILE A 175 17.29 -19.70 -4.06
CA ILE A 175 18.64 -20.19 -4.30
C ILE A 175 19.64 -19.45 -3.42
N GLY A 176 19.57 -18.13 -3.35
CA GLY A 176 20.46 -17.32 -2.51
C GLY A 176 20.36 -17.67 -1.02
N PHE A 177 19.17 -18.05 -0.55
CA PHE A 177 18.94 -18.48 0.81
C PHE A 177 19.43 -19.91 1.06
N ILE A 178 19.16 -20.83 0.14
CA ILE A 178 19.61 -22.24 0.22
C ILE A 178 21.13 -22.35 0.09
N THR A 179 21.75 -21.53 -0.76
CA THR A 179 23.20 -21.57 -1.02
C THR A 179 23.99 -20.81 0.05
N LYS A 180 23.31 -20.15 0.99
CA LYS A 180 23.94 -19.46 2.11
C LYS A 180 24.31 -20.48 3.19
N ASP A 181 25.28 -21.34 2.89
CA ASP A 181 25.94 -22.16 3.89
C ASP A 181 26.80 -21.27 4.81
N ASP A 182 26.73 -21.56 6.12
CA ASP A 182 27.43 -20.89 7.21
C ASP A 182 28.91 -20.65 6.87
N LYS A 183 29.25 -19.37 6.63
CA LYS A 183 30.62 -18.86 6.51
C LYS A 183 31.33 -18.89 7.88
N ASN A 184 31.48 -20.07 8.47
CA ASN A 184 32.36 -20.31 9.61
C ASN A 184 33.13 -21.65 9.52
N SER A 185 32.86 -22.48 8.50
CA SER A 185 33.52 -23.79 8.35
C SER A 185 34.73 -23.76 7.39
N LYS A 186 34.71 -22.94 6.33
CA LYS A 186 35.77 -22.94 5.29
C LYS A 186 37.14 -22.40 5.75
N GLU A 187 37.17 -21.55 6.78
CA GLU A 187 38.44 -21.00 7.28
C GLU A 187 39.19 -21.96 8.23
N LYS A 188 38.48 -22.86 8.90
CA LYS A 188 39.09 -23.91 9.74
C LYS A 188 39.70 -25.03 8.91
N GLY A 189 39.05 -25.45 7.82
CA GLY A 189 39.56 -26.53 6.95
C GLY A 189 40.85 -26.16 6.21
N PHE A 190 40.95 -24.93 5.71
CA PHE A 190 42.14 -24.48 4.99
C PHE A 190 43.34 -24.26 5.91
N LYS A 191 43.12 -23.77 7.14
CA LYS A 191 44.17 -23.67 8.17
C LYS A 191 44.68 -25.05 8.59
N HIS A 192 43.79 -26.01 8.84
CA HIS A 192 44.19 -27.38 9.18
C HIS A 192 44.97 -28.05 8.04
N PHE A 193 44.54 -27.87 6.80
CA PHE A 193 45.24 -28.39 5.62
C PHE A 193 46.63 -27.77 5.44
N MET A 194 46.77 -26.45 5.68
CA MET A 194 48.08 -25.77 5.66
C MET A 194 49.00 -26.22 6.81
N GLU A 195 48.47 -26.46 8.00
CA GLU A 195 49.23 -27.00 9.14
C GLU A 195 49.70 -28.43 8.90
N ASP A 196 48.88 -29.27 8.26
CA ASP A 196 49.27 -30.64 7.92
C ASP A 196 50.29 -30.68 6.75
N LEU A 197 50.16 -29.78 5.77
CA LEU A 197 51.16 -29.62 4.70
C LEU A 197 52.51 -29.13 5.21
N THR A 198 52.52 -28.17 6.15
CA THR A 198 53.76 -27.65 6.73
C THR A 198 54.44 -28.65 7.67
N LYS A 199 53.69 -29.55 8.31
CA LYS A 199 54.26 -30.71 9.04
C LYS A 199 54.87 -31.77 8.14
N ILE A 200 54.36 -31.95 6.92
CA ILE A 200 54.88 -32.92 5.93
C ILE A 200 56.12 -32.38 5.21
N PHE A 201 56.25 -31.06 5.06
CA PHE A 201 57.43 -30.40 4.50
C PHE A 201 58.16 -29.53 5.54
N PRO A 202 58.77 -30.12 6.59
CA PRO A 202 59.65 -29.36 7.46
C PRO A 202 60.90 -29.00 6.66
N GLY A 203 61.08 -27.70 6.41
CA GLY A 203 62.16 -27.17 5.59
C GLY A 203 63.52 -27.72 6.00
N ARG A 204 64.19 -28.40 5.05
CA ARG A 204 65.64 -28.55 5.07
C ARG A 204 66.23 -27.16 4.79
N LYS A 205 67.10 -26.73 5.71
CA LYS A 205 67.98 -25.57 5.57
C LYS A 205 68.70 -25.56 4.22
#